data_AF-A0A1V4HTC4-F1
#
_entry.id   AF-A0A1V4HTC4-F1
#
_cell.length_a   1.000
_cell.length_b   1.000
_cell.length_c   1.000
_cell.angle_alpha   90.00
_cell.angle_beta   90.00
_cell.angle_gamma   90.00
#
_symmetry.space_group_name_H-M   'P 1'
#
loop_
_entity.id
_entity.type
_entity.pdbx_description
1 polymer ?
#
loop_
_entity_poly.entity_id
_entity_poly.type
_entity_poly.pdbx_seq_one_letter_code
_entity_poly.pdbx_strand_id
1 'polypeptide(L)'
;MNGETFELNDTVVCDFDKIAVDSEMFYKERMWKEHLENGTKRITILSENNVRSIIKPNRIDSKIEIYYNYGSATFFMGDPTGSTSEKPQIKYIETYSERPNVTVIDATPLTAEQLQEHFGIKIISYSFSPPIKNTFK
;
A
#
# COMPACT_ATOMS: atom_id res chain seq x y z
N MET A 1 -10.66 3.62 -18.26
CA MET A 1 -11.28 4.86 -17.72
C MET A 1 -11.48 5.84 -18.86
N ASN A 2 -12.72 6.22 -19.16
CA ASN A 2 -13.12 6.97 -20.36
C ASN A 2 -12.83 8.49 -20.25
N GLY A 3 -11.63 8.86 -19.76
CA GLY A 3 -11.30 10.25 -19.46
C GLY A 3 -11.96 10.81 -18.19
N GLU A 4 -12.51 9.94 -17.34
CA GLU A 4 -13.10 10.31 -16.06
C GLU A 4 -12.01 10.61 -15.01
N THR A 5 -12.22 11.67 -14.25
CA THR A 5 -11.36 12.05 -13.11
C THR A 5 -12.01 11.57 -11.82
N PHE A 6 -11.22 10.89 -11.00
CA PHE A 6 -11.63 10.45 -9.67
C PHE A 6 -10.81 11.20 -8.62
N GLU A 7 -11.49 11.73 -7.61
CA GLU A 7 -10.86 12.27 -6.41
C GLU A 7 -11.13 11.34 -5.25
N LEU A 8 -10.10 11.07 -4.45
CA LEU A 8 -10.21 10.29 -3.24
C LEU A 8 -9.50 11.02 -2.10
N ASN A 9 -10.21 11.15 -0.99
CA ASN A 9 -9.74 11.78 0.23
C ASN A 9 -10.17 10.92 1.42
N ASP A 10 -9.25 10.68 2.34
CA ASP A 10 -9.49 9.91 3.54
C ASP A 10 -8.46 10.27 4.61
N THR A 11 -8.77 9.93 5.86
CA THR A 11 -7.89 10.15 7.02
C THR A 11 -7.34 8.81 7.50
N VAL A 12 -6.02 8.73 7.66
CA VAL A 12 -5.40 7.61 8.38
C VAL A 12 -5.45 7.89 9.87
N VAL A 13 -6.20 7.07 10.59
CA VAL A 13 -6.28 7.10 12.06
C VAL A 13 -5.25 6.13 12.61
N CYS A 14 -4.39 6.59 13.52
CA CYS A 14 -3.33 5.82 14.14
C CYS A 14 -3.58 5.73 15.66
N ASP A 15 -4.15 4.63 16.12
CA ASP A 15 -4.40 4.42 17.54
C ASP A 15 -3.21 3.76 18.22
N PHE A 16 -2.82 4.27 19.38
CA PHE A 16 -1.86 3.58 20.23
C PHE A 16 -2.47 2.27 20.75
N ASP A 17 -1.77 1.15 20.56
CA ASP A 17 -2.22 -0.16 21.05
C ASP A 17 -1.51 -0.52 22.36
N LYS A 18 -0.19 -0.66 22.31
CA LYS A 18 0.63 -1.11 23.46
C LYS A 18 2.11 -0.85 23.23
N ILE A 19 2.91 -1.11 24.27
CA ILE A 19 4.36 -1.27 24.12
C ILE A 19 4.66 -2.78 24.06
N ALA A 20 5.27 -3.22 22.97
CA ALA A 20 5.81 -4.57 22.86
C ALA A 20 7.28 -4.58 23.29
N VAL A 21 7.73 -5.69 23.86
CA VAL A 21 9.14 -5.95 24.15
C VAL A 21 9.57 -7.02 23.18
N ASP A 22 10.52 -6.70 22.31
CA ASP A 22 11.21 -7.71 21.53
C ASP A 22 12.13 -8.47 22.49
N SER A 23 11.78 -9.74 22.76
CA SER A 23 12.53 -10.59 23.69
C SER A 23 13.91 -10.99 23.16
N GLU A 24 14.14 -10.88 21.85
CA GLU A 24 15.41 -11.25 21.22
C GLU A 24 16.36 -10.04 21.15
N MET A 25 15.83 -8.85 20.93
CA MET A 25 16.62 -7.62 20.73
C MET A 25 16.59 -6.64 21.91
N PHE A 26 15.87 -6.97 22.99
CA PHE A 26 15.78 -6.18 24.24
C PHE A 26 15.42 -4.69 24.06
N TYR A 27 14.64 -4.36 23.02
CA TYR A 27 14.10 -3.02 22.84
C TYR A 27 12.58 -3.00 23.04
N LYS A 28 12.08 -1.83 23.43
CA LYS A 28 10.65 -1.54 23.54
C LYS A 28 10.20 -0.83 22.29
N GLU A 29 9.16 -1.34 21.65
CA GLU A 29 8.53 -0.70 20.50
C GLU A 29 7.08 -0.34 20.79
N ARG A 30 6.63 0.77 20.25
CA ARG A 30 5.23 1.16 20.28
C ARG A 30 4.52 0.44 19.16
N MET A 31 3.44 -0.23 19.51
CA MET A 31 2.53 -0.85 18.57
C MET A 31 1.38 0.10 18.34
N TRP A 32 1.03 0.25 17.06
CA TRP A 32 -0.07 1.08 16.61
C TRP A 32 -1.08 0.23 15.86
N LYS A 33 -2.32 0.71 15.81
CA LYS A 33 -3.37 0.21 14.95
C LYS A 33 -3.77 1.30 13.99
N GLU A 34 -3.37 1.18 12.73
CA GLU A 34 -3.83 2.05 11.67
C GLU A 34 -5.13 1.57 11.03
N HIS A 35 -6.00 2.51 10.69
CA HIS A 35 -7.16 2.29 9.83
C HIS A 35 -7.52 3.56 9.08
N LEU A 36 -8.29 3.42 8.00
CA LEU A 36 -8.92 4.56 7.33
C LEU A 36 -10.20 4.95 8.07
N GLU A 37 -10.47 6.24 8.19
CA GLU A 37 -11.64 6.79 8.87
C GLU A 37 -12.96 6.26 8.29
N ASN A 38 -13.00 6.01 6.97
CA ASN A 38 -14.17 5.39 6.33
C ASN A 38 -14.34 3.88 6.63
N GLY A 39 -13.44 3.26 7.40
CA GLY A 39 -13.47 1.84 7.78
C GLY A 39 -12.93 0.87 6.74
N THR A 40 -12.46 1.35 5.57
CA THR A 40 -11.90 0.51 4.53
C THR A 40 -10.46 0.12 4.86
N LYS A 41 -10.06 -1.12 4.56
CA LYS A 41 -8.68 -1.58 4.83
C LYS A 41 -7.66 -1.12 3.80
N ARG A 42 -8.11 -0.67 2.63
CA ARG A 42 -7.27 -0.21 1.53
C ARG A 42 -8.08 0.55 0.50
N ILE A 43 -7.43 1.45 -0.21
CA ILE A 43 -8.02 2.20 -1.30
C ILE A 43 -7.65 1.50 -2.62
N THR A 44 -8.54 0.66 -3.15
CA THR A 44 -8.32 -0.02 -4.43
C THR A 44 -8.70 0.92 -5.59
N ILE A 45 -7.76 1.14 -6.51
CA ILE A 45 -7.93 1.98 -7.70
C ILE A 45 -8.43 1.13 -8.87
N LEU A 46 -7.81 -0.03 -9.07
CA LEU A 46 -8.18 -1.00 -10.10
C LEU A 46 -8.01 -2.41 -9.54
N SER A 47 -8.95 -3.29 -9.84
CA SER A 47 -8.76 -4.72 -9.64
C SER A 47 -9.43 -5.50 -10.76
N GLU A 48 -8.67 -6.41 -11.36
CA GLU A 48 -9.14 -7.26 -12.44
C GLU A 48 -8.71 -8.70 -12.19
N ASN A 49 -9.47 -9.67 -12.71
CA ASN A 49 -9.21 -11.08 -12.53
C ASN A 49 -8.94 -11.74 -13.89
N ASN A 50 -8.16 -12.83 -13.87
CA ASN A 50 -7.83 -13.62 -15.06
C ASN A 50 -7.23 -12.79 -16.20
N VAL A 51 -6.34 -11.86 -15.87
CA VAL A 51 -5.67 -10.98 -16.83
C VAL A 51 -4.25 -11.45 -17.08
N ARG A 52 -3.71 -11.10 -18.25
CA ARG A 52 -2.31 -11.41 -18.57
C ARG A 52 -1.40 -10.52 -17.74
N SER A 53 -0.36 -11.11 -17.14
CA SER A 53 0.67 -10.36 -16.43
C SER A 53 1.34 -9.37 -17.38
N ILE A 54 1.58 -8.15 -16.90
CA ILE A 54 2.32 -7.14 -17.66
C ILE A 54 3.83 -7.36 -17.52
N ILE A 55 4.27 -8.03 -16.44
CA ILE A 55 5.67 -8.31 -16.13
C ILE A 55 6.13 -9.59 -16.82
N LYS A 56 5.27 -10.62 -16.85
CA LYS A 56 5.50 -11.91 -17.49
C LYS A 56 4.38 -12.19 -18.48
N PRO A 57 4.45 -11.66 -19.72
CA PRO A 57 3.36 -11.74 -20.69
C PRO A 57 2.86 -13.16 -21.00
N ASN A 58 3.64 -14.21 -20.76
CA ASN A 58 3.20 -15.59 -20.97
C ASN A 58 2.40 -16.20 -19.80
N ARG A 59 2.18 -15.44 -18.72
CA ARG A 59 1.46 -15.87 -17.52
C ARG A 59 0.08 -15.18 -17.44
N ILE A 60 -0.92 -15.94 -17.00
CA ILE A 60 -2.23 -15.40 -16.63
C ILE A 60 -2.28 -15.29 -15.11
N ASP A 61 -2.50 -14.09 -14.64
CA ASP A 61 -2.66 -13.79 -13.22
C ASP A 61 -4.12 -13.98 -12.83
N SER A 62 -4.32 -14.66 -11.72
CA SER A 62 -5.66 -14.86 -11.16
C SER A 62 -6.30 -13.54 -10.75
N LYS A 63 -5.50 -12.59 -10.27
CA LYS A 63 -5.91 -11.23 -9.90
C LYS A 63 -4.75 -10.27 -10.10
N ILE A 64 -5.04 -9.08 -10.58
CA ILE A 64 -4.17 -7.92 -10.41
C ILE A 64 -4.87 -6.86 -9.55
N GLU A 65 -4.06 -6.02 -8.90
CA GLU A 65 -4.58 -4.92 -8.10
C GLU A 65 -3.63 -3.72 -8.16
N ILE A 66 -4.19 -2.56 -8.46
CA ILE A 66 -3.56 -1.26 -8.24
C ILE A 66 -4.30 -0.63 -7.07
N TYR A 67 -3.58 -0.29 -6.02
CA TYR A 67 -4.16 0.30 -4.83
C TYR A 67 -3.25 1.39 -4.27
N TYR A 68 -3.86 2.34 -3.58
CA TYR A 68 -3.15 3.32 -2.79
C TYR A 68 -2.88 2.71 -1.41
N ASN A 69 -1.61 2.40 -1.14
CA ASN A 69 -1.16 2.09 0.21
C ASN A 69 -1.09 3.40 0.98
N TYR A 70 -1.95 3.56 1.99
CA TYR A 70 -2.02 4.78 2.78
C TYR A 70 -0.87 4.92 3.79
N GLY A 71 0.05 3.96 3.86
CA GLY A 71 1.22 3.99 4.73
C GLY A 71 0.98 3.40 6.12
N SER A 72 2.05 3.26 6.90
CA SER A 72 1.99 2.69 8.26
C SER A 72 1.76 3.75 9.33
N ALA A 73 1.20 3.34 10.48
CA ALA A 73 1.16 4.21 11.65
C ALA A 73 2.55 4.58 12.16
N THR A 74 3.54 3.68 12.10
CA THR A 74 4.92 3.97 12.53
C THR A 74 5.52 5.14 11.75
N PHE A 75 5.22 5.23 10.44
CA PHE A 75 5.60 6.37 9.61
C PHE A 75 4.92 7.66 10.07
N PHE A 76 3.58 7.67 10.19
CA PHE A 76 2.85 8.90 10.54
C PHE A 76 3.07 9.37 11.96
N MET A 77 3.32 8.45 12.89
CA MET A 77 3.60 8.77 14.29
C MET A 77 5.06 9.17 14.53
N GLY A 78 5.88 9.21 13.46
CA GLY A 78 7.27 9.62 13.53
C GLY A 78 8.10 8.71 14.43
N ASP A 79 7.75 7.42 14.47
CA ASP A 79 8.42 6.45 15.33
C ASP A 79 9.83 6.14 14.84
N PRO A 80 10.79 5.86 15.74
CA PRO A 80 12.16 5.53 15.35
C PRO A 80 12.26 4.28 14.48
N THR A 81 11.33 3.34 14.62
CA THR A 81 11.21 2.13 13.82
C THR A 81 10.49 2.38 12.48
N GLY A 82 9.85 3.53 12.32
CA GLY A 82 9.16 3.92 11.09
C GLY A 82 10.15 4.19 9.96
N SER A 83 9.88 3.59 8.80
CA SER A 83 10.71 3.76 7.61
C SER A 83 10.04 4.67 6.58
N THR A 84 10.85 5.42 5.82
CA THR A 84 10.36 6.19 4.67
C THR A 84 9.80 5.29 3.56
N SER A 85 10.14 4.00 3.55
CA SER A 85 9.53 3.01 2.65
C SER A 85 8.08 2.71 2.99
N GLU A 86 7.62 3.04 4.20
CA GLU A 86 6.26 2.85 4.68
C GLU A 86 5.37 4.08 4.44
N LYS A 87 5.89 5.11 3.78
CA LYS A 87 5.09 6.28 3.41
C LYS A 87 3.98 5.91 2.41
N PRO A 88 2.95 6.75 2.30
CA PRO A 88 1.86 6.55 1.35
C PRO A 88 2.37 6.48 -0.09
N GLN A 89 1.92 5.50 -0.84
CA GLN A 89 2.35 5.26 -2.22
C GLN A 89 1.37 4.35 -2.97
N ILE A 90 1.33 4.49 -4.29
CA ILE A 90 0.61 3.55 -5.14
C ILE A 90 1.41 2.25 -5.25
N LYS A 91 0.71 1.13 -5.17
CA LYS A 91 1.26 -0.22 -5.27
C LYS A 91 0.51 -1.00 -6.33
N TYR A 92 1.26 -1.86 -7.02
CA TYR A 92 0.73 -2.81 -7.97
C TYR A 92 1.07 -4.22 -7.51
N ILE A 93 0.10 -5.12 -7.57
CA ILE A 93 0.22 -6.51 -7.16
C ILE A 93 -0.30 -7.42 -8.27
N GLU A 94 0.48 -8.46 -8.55
CA GLU A 94 0.07 -9.61 -9.36
C GLU A 94 -0.12 -10.83 -8.46
N THR A 95 -1.28 -11.46 -8.53
CA THR A 95 -1.59 -12.71 -7.81
C THR A 95 -1.76 -13.84 -8.80
N TYR A 96 -0.93 -14.87 -8.70
CA TYR A 96 -0.91 -15.97 -9.66
C TYR A 96 -0.65 -17.33 -8.99
N SER A 97 -0.99 -18.40 -9.70
CA SER A 97 -0.65 -19.76 -9.31
C SER A 97 0.72 -20.13 -9.88
N GLU A 98 1.70 -20.39 -9.03
CA GLU A 98 3.02 -20.88 -9.49
C GLU A 98 2.97 -22.38 -9.81
N ARG A 99 2.22 -23.13 -9.01
CA ARG A 99 1.98 -24.57 -9.14
C ARG A 99 0.70 -24.92 -8.38
N PRO A 100 0.12 -26.13 -8.55
CA PRO A 100 -1.10 -26.52 -7.85
C PRO A 100 -1.00 -26.25 -6.34
N ASN A 101 -1.99 -25.55 -5.80
CA ASN A 101 -2.11 -25.14 -4.39
C ASN A 101 -1.03 -24.17 -3.89
N VAL A 102 -0.27 -23.51 -4.78
CA VAL A 102 0.69 -22.47 -4.41
C VAL A 102 0.33 -21.16 -5.11
N THR A 103 -0.24 -20.25 -4.34
CA THR A 103 -0.53 -18.87 -4.76
C THR A 103 0.61 -17.96 -4.36
N VAL A 104 1.11 -17.20 -5.34
CA VAL A 104 2.10 -16.15 -5.13
C VAL A 104 1.40 -14.79 -5.27
N ILE A 105 1.75 -13.88 -4.38
CA ILE A 105 1.35 -12.47 -4.40
C ILE A 105 2.64 -11.68 -4.55
N ASP A 106 2.86 -11.11 -5.72
CA ASP A 106 4.08 -10.36 -6.02
C ASP A 106 3.76 -8.87 -6.13
N ALA A 107 4.51 -8.04 -5.41
CA ALA A 107 4.32 -6.61 -5.39
C ALA A 107 5.44 -5.96 -6.22
N THR A 108 5.07 -5.43 -7.39
CA THR A 108 6.03 -4.78 -8.29
C THR A 108 5.73 -3.28 -8.34
N PRO A 109 6.73 -2.41 -8.11
CA PRO A 109 6.55 -0.98 -8.31
C PRO A 109 6.42 -0.67 -9.81
N LEU A 110 5.41 0.11 -10.17
CA LEU A 110 5.24 0.67 -11.51
C LEU A 110 5.51 2.18 -11.49
N THR A 111 6.14 2.69 -12.54
CA THR A 111 6.25 4.14 -12.74
C THR A 111 4.91 4.74 -13.19
N ALA A 112 4.79 6.07 -13.13
CA ALA A 112 3.59 6.76 -13.63
C ALA A 112 3.39 6.52 -15.14
N GLU A 113 4.48 6.45 -15.90
CA GLU A 113 4.45 6.13 -17.33
C GLU A 113 3.92 4.71 -17.56
N GLN A 114 4.38 3.73 -16.78
CA GLN A 114 3.90 2.35 -16.89
C GLN A 114 2.43 2.20 -16.50
N LEU A 115 1.96 2.94 -15.48
CA LEU A 115 0.54 2.97 -15.12
C LEU A 115 -0.32 3.54 -16.26
N GLN A 116 0.17 4.59 -16.91
CA GLN A 116 -0.51 5.20 -18.05
C GLN A 116 -0.50 4.29 -19.28
N GLU A 117 0.64 3.66 -19.58
CA GLU A 117 0.81 2.80 -20.76
C GLU A 117 -0.02 1.52 -20.65
N HIS A 118 0.03 0.84 -19.51
CA HIS A 118 -0.59 -0.47 -19.37
C HIS A 118 -2.06 -0.42 -18.93
N PHE A 119 -2.46 0.62 -18.20
CA PHE A 119 -3.81 0.71 -17.62
C PHE A 119 -4.58 1.97 -18.03
N GLY A 120 -3.94 2.90 -18.74
CA GLY A 120 -4.55 4.19 -19.06
C GLY A 120 -4.75 5.08 -17.82
N ILE A 121 -4.06 4.79 -16.71
CA ILE A 121 -4.22 5.49 -15.43
C ILE A 121 -3.17 6.60 -15.34
N LYS A 122 -3.64 7.85 -15.22
CA LYS A 122 -2.79 9.02 -14.95
C LYS A 122 -2.94 9.47 -13.50
N ILE A 123 -1.83 9.53 -12.76
CA ILE A 123 -1.81 10.20 -11.47
C ILE A 123 -1.71 11.71 -11.73
N ILE A 124 -2.78 12.45 -11.43
CA ILE A 124 -2.79 13.92 -11.60
C ILE A 124 -2.04 14.59 -10.45
N SER A 125 -2.39 14.22 -9.23
CA SER A 125 -1.74 14.65 -8.00
C SER A 125 -2.00 13.62 -6.91
N TYR A 126 -1.12 13.57 -5.92
CA TYR A 126 -1.37 12.88 -4.67
C TYR A 126 -0.57 13.60 -3.57
N SER A 127 -1.16 13.71 -2.39
CA SER A 127 -0.53 14.32 -1.23
C SER A 127 -0.92 13.53 0.02
N PHE A 128 -0.12 13.67 1.06
CA PHE A 128 -0.37 13.08 2.36
C PHE A 128 0.24 13.97 3.43
N SER A 129 -0.31 13.90 4.65
CA SER A 129 0.22 14.63 5.79
C SER A 129 1.64 14.16 6.14
N PRO A 130 2.58 15.07 6.47
CA PRO A 130 3.89 14.67 6.95
C PRO A 130 3.76 13.94 8.30
N PRO A 131 4.75 13.12 8.68
CA PRO A 131 4.82 12.54 10.02
C PRO A 131 4.63 13.60 11.12
N ILE A 132 3.87 13.25 12.14
CA ILE A 132 3.70 14.07 13.33
C ILE A 132 5.06 14.18 14.03
N LYS A 133 5.38 15.40 14.49
CA LYS A 133 6.55 15.61 15.35
C LYS A 133 6.23 15.04 16.73
N ASN A 134 6.58 13.79 16.95
CA ASN A 134 6.39 13.13 18.23
C ASN A 134 7.44 13.61 19.23
N THR A 135 6.98 14.16 20.35
CA THR A 135 7.85 14.61 21.47
C THR A 135 8.09 13.53 22.50
N PHE A 136 7.35 12.41 22.44
CA PHE A 136 7.62 11.22 23.23
C PHE A 136 8.83 10.50 22.61
N LYS A 137 10.03 10.93 23.02
CA LYS A 137 11.28 10.24 22.72
C LYS A 137 11.57 9.16 23.75
#